data_AF-A0A962DSZ1-F1
#
_entry.id   AF-A0A962DSZ1-F1
#
_cell.length_a   1.000
_cell.length_b   1.000
_cell.length_c   1.000
_cell.angle_alpha   90.00
_cell.angle_beta   90.00
_cell.angle_gamma   90.00
#
_symmetry.space_group_name_H-M   'P 1'
#
loop_
_entity.id
_entity.type
_entity.pdbx_description
1 polymer ?
#
loop_
_entity_poly.entity_id
_entity_poly.type
_entity_poly.pdbx_seq_one_letter_code
_entity_poly.pdbx_strand_id
1 'polypeptide(L)'
;ILYTLLPYPVAYEPYTGAHLISQFQLLLFAGLAFFVMLPAMRRTLTISLDTDWLYRRALPAIAGGVQRIWTALTGWIARHWQQHGQSRLHALIRWSLPGGALARTSPAGSMTLWVTVILVLVVVLAQRG
;
A
#
# COMPACT_ATOMS: atom_id res chain seq x y z
N ILE A 1 -7.09 -1.32 -49.58
CA ILE A 1 -7.43 -2.75 -49.37
C ILE A 1 -8.14 -2.99 -48.02
N LEU A 2 -7.87 -2.21 -46.96
CA LEU A 2 -8.64 -2.32 -45.71
C LEU A 2 -10.09 -1.80 -45.84
N TYR A 3 -10.29 -0.66 -46.52
CA TYR A 3 -11.62 -0.05 -46.69
C TYR A 3 -12.63 -0.90 -47.48
N THR A 4 -12.15 -1.81 -48.31
CA THR A 4 -12.97 -2.74 -49.11
C THR A 4 -13.56 -3.89 -48.28
N LEU A 5 -13.14 -4.07 -47.03
CA LEU A 5 -13.68 -5.10 -46.12
C LEU A 5 -14.76 -4.55 -45.17
N LEU A 6 -15.07 -3.25 -45.22
CA LEU A 6 -16.11 -2.69 -44.36
C LEU A 6 -17.51 -3.05 -44.91
N PRO A 7 -18.48 -3.36 -44.03
CA PRO A 7 -19.84 -3.75 -44.41
C PRO A 7 -20.65 -2.61 -45.06
N TYR A 8 -20.15 -1.37 -45.01
CA TYR A 8 -20.76 -0.21 -45.65
C TYR A 8 -19.72 0.53 -46.51
N PRO A 9 -20.11 1.08 -47.68
CA PRO A 9 -19.18 1.76 -48.56
C PRO A 9 -18.72 3.08 -47.95
N VAL A 10 -17.40 3.23 -47.78
CA VAL A 10 -16.78 4.46 -47.27
C VAL A 10 -15.90 5.04 -48.38
N ALA A 11 -16.35 6.15 -48.98
CA ALA A 11 -15.55 6.96 -49.89
C ALA A 11 -14.70 7.94 -49.07
N TYR A 12 -13.63 7.43 -48.46
CA TYR A 12 -12.69 8.26 -47.70
C TYR A 12 -11.45 8.57 -48.56
N GLU A 13 -11.17 9.86 -48.73
CA GLU A 13 -9.95 10.33 -49.39
C GLU A 13 -8.95 10.84 -48.34
N PRO A 14 -7.98 10.01 -47.89
CA PRO A 14 -7.06 10.36 -46.80
C PRO A 14 -6.09 11.50 -47.13
N TYR A 15 -5.84 11.77 -48.41
CA TYR A 15 -4.80 12.70 -48.86
C TYR A 15 -5.39 13.80 -49.73
N THR A 16 -6.25 14.63 -49.16
CA THR A 16 -6.71 15.83 -49.86
C THR A 16 -5.65 16.94 -49.76
N GLY A 17 -5.64 17.86 -50.73
CA GLY A 17 -4.72 19.00 -50.72
C GLY A 17 -4.81 19.83 -49.42
N ALA A 18 -6.01 19.99 -48.86
CA ALA A 18 -6.22 20.67 -47.58
C ALA A 18 -5.50 19.97 -46.42
N HIS A 19 -5.60 18.63 -46.32
CA HIS A 19 -4.89 17.88 -45.29
C HIS A 19 -3.38 18.08 -45.40
N LEU A 20 -2.83 17.97 -46.61
CA LEU A 20 -1.39 18.13 -46.83
C LEU A 20 -0.92 19.54 -46.46
N ILE A 21 -1.64 20.58 -46.88
CA ILE A 21 -1.31 21.97 -46.57
C ILE A 21 -1.30 22.19 -45.06
N SER A 22 -2.30 21.69 -44.33
CA SER A 22 -2.33 21.80 -42.86
C SER A 22 -1.15 21.09 -42.21
N GLN A 23 -0.75 19.91 -42.69
CA GLN A 23 0.44 19.22 -42.17
C GLN A 23 1.73 19.99 -42.45
N PHE A 24 1.88 20.56 -43.65
CA PHE A 24 3.03 21.41 -43.98
C PHE A 24 3.07 22.67 -43.10
N GLN A 25 1.92 23.31 -42.83
CA GLN A 25 1.84 24.44 -41.93
C GLN A 25 2.31 24.08 -40.51
N LEU A 26 1.86 22.94 -39.98
CA LEU A 26 2.30 22.45 -38.67
C LEU A 26 3.81 22.15 -38.65
N LEU A 27 4.33 21.51 -39.69
CA LEU A 27 5.76 21.21 -39.80
C LEU A 27 6.61 22.48 -39.90
N LEU A 28 6.20 23.45 -40.71
CA LEU A 28 6.90 24.73 -40.84
C LEU A 28 6.87 25.52 -39.53
N PHE A 29 5.71 25.53 -38.85
CA PHE A 29 5.58 26.18 -37.56
C PHE A 29 6.42 25.50 -36.48
N ALA A 30 6.39 24.17 -36.38
CA ALA A 30 7.21 23.41 -35.44
C ALA A 30 8.70 23.58 -35.73
N GLY A 31 9.10 23.59 -37.00
CA GLY A 31 10.47 23.87 -37.43
C GLY A 31 10.91 25.29 -37.03
N LEU A 32 10.07 26.30 -37.26
CA LEU A 32 10.33 27.67 -36.83
C LEU A 32 10.46 27.78 -35.31
N ALA A 33 9.52 27.19 -34.56
CA ALA A 33 9.58 27.15 -33.09
C ALA A 33 10.86 26.47 -32.59
N PHE A 34 11.29 25.39 -33.23
CA PHE A 34 12.56 24.72 -32.94
C PHE A 34 13.76 25.65 -33.15
N PHE A 35 13.84 26.34 -34.29
CA PHE A 35 14.92 27.30 -34.56
C PHE A 35 14.95 28.46 -33.56
N VAL A 36 13.79 28.99 -33.19
CA VAL A 36 13.66 30.04 -32.17
C VAL A 36 14.12 29.53 -30.78
N MET A 37 13.84 28.27 -30.45
CA MET A 37 14.16 27.65 -29.16
C MET A 37 15.61 27.11 -29.09
N LEU A 38 16.39 27.14 -30.17
CA LEU A 38 17.79 26.68 -30.18
C LEU A 38 18.65 27.23 -29.01
N PRO A 39 18.55 28.50 -28.60
CA PRO A 39 19.31 29.02 -27.45
C PRO A 39 18.94 28.35 -26.13
N ALA A 40 17.69 27.94 -25.95
CA ALA A 40 17.20 27.28 -24.73
C ALA A 40 17.55 25.79 -24.67
N MET A 41 17.82 25.16 -25.82
CA MET A 41 18.26 23.76 -25.90
C MET A 41 19.77 23.59 -25.69
N ARG A 42 20.51 24.65 -25.39
CA ARG A 42 21.93 24.57 -25.10
C ARG A 42 22.16 23.70 -23.86
N ARG A 43 23.11 22.77 -23.95
CA ARG A 43 23.46 21.88 -22.85
C ARG A 43 24.04 22.71 -21.69
N THR A 44 23.24 22.94 -20.66
CA THR A 44 23.73 23.47 -19.40
C THR A 44 24.43 22.34 -18.64
N LEU A 45 25.55 22.63 -17.98
CA LEU A 45 26.25 21.68 -17.09
C LEU A 45 25.45 21.51 -15.79
N THR A 46 24.24 20.96 -15.92
CA THR A 46 23.37 20.63 -14.81
C THR A 46 23.47 19.13 -14.56
N ILE A 47 23.60 18.74 -13.30
CA ILE A 47 23.59 17.34 -12.91
C ILE A 47 22.18 16.81 -13.19
N SER A 48 22.07 15.86 -14.12
CA SER A 48 20.83 15.14 -14.38
C SER A 48 20.58 14.19 -13.21
N LEU A 49 19.47 14.37 -12.51
CA LEU A 49 19.07 13.46 -11.44
C LEU A 49 18.31 12.28 -12.04
N ASP A 50 18.90 11.09 -11.98
CA ASP A 50 18.27 9.86 -12.44
C ASP A 50 17.15 9.43 -11.46
N THR A 51 15.94 9.90 -11.73
CA THR A 51 14.73 9.49 -10.98
C THR A 51 14.41 8.01 -11.19
N ASP A 52 14.79 7.42 -12.32
CA ASP A 52 14.67 5.99 -12.58
C ASP A 52 15.47 5.15 -11.57
N TRP A 53 16.63 5.64 -11.09
CA TRP A 53 17.40 4.98 -10.03
C TRP A 53 16.64 4.94 -8.70
N LEU A 54 15.92 6.01 -8.35
CA LEU A 54 15.11 6.06 -7.14
C LEU A 54 14.02 4.98 -7.17
N TYR A 55 13.33 4.83 -8.31
CA TYR A 55 12.30 3.81 -8.49
C TYR A 55 12.90 2.40 -8.52
N ARG A 56 13.91 2.15 -9.36
CA ARG A 56 14.43 0.80 -9.60
C ARG A 56 15.29 0.26 -8.46
N ARG A 57 16.01 1.14 -7.75
CA ARG A 57 17.05 0.71 -6.80
C ARG A 57 16.78 1.17 -5.38
N ALA A 58 16.42 2.43 -5.16
CA ALA A 58 16.18 2.92 -3.81
C ALA A 58 14.92 2.29 -3.19
N LEU A 59 13.81 2.24 -3.94
CA LEU A 59 12.54 1.73 -3.44
C LEU A 59 12.63 0.26 -2.97
N PRO A 60 13.18 -0.69 -3.76
CA PRO A 60 13.28 -2.09 -3.32
C PRO A 60 14.28 -2.28 -2.19
N ALA A 61 15.36 -1.48 -2.15
CA ALA A 61 16.33 -1.52 -1.07
C ALA A 61 15.72 -1.08 0.27
N ILE A 62 14.95 0.01 0.26
CA ILE A 62 14.24 0.52 1.44
C ILE A 62 13.17 -0.49 1.87
N ALA A 63 12.33 -0.97 0.94
CA ALA A 63 11.30 -1.96 1.24
C ALA A 63 11.89 -3.25 1.85
N GLY A 64 12.99 -3.75 1.30
CA GLY A 64 13.72 -4.90 1.84
C GLY A 64 14.29 -4.62 3.24
N GLY A 65 14.82 -3.41 3.49
CA GLY A 65 15.27 -2.98 4.81
C GLY A 65 14.14 -2.97 5.85
N VAL A 66 13.01 -2.36 5.50
CA VAL A 66 11.80 -2.31 6.35
C VAL A 66 11.29 -3.71 6.66
N GLN A 67 11.22 -4.60 5.65
CA GLN A 67 10.76 -5.97 5.83
C GLN A 67 11.65 -6.77 6.79
N ARG A 68 12.97 -6.57 6.74
CA ARG A 68 13.91 -7.21 7.68
C ARG A 68 13.68 -6.73 9.11
N ILE A 69 13.50 -5.43 9.31
CA ILE A 69 13.22 -4.86 10.63
C ILE A 69 11.88 -5.37 11.16
N TRP A 70 10.84 -5.38 10.32
CA TRP A 70 9.51 -5.85 10.70
C TRP A 70 9.51 -7.31 11.15
N THR A 71 10.14 -8.19 10.36
CA THR A 71 10.25 -9.61 10.69
C THR A 71 11.14 -9.85 11.91
N ALA A 72 12.19 -9.05 12.10
CA ALA A 72 13.04 -9.12 13.30
C ALA A 72 12.28 -8.71 14.57
N LEU A 73 11.55 -7.59 14.54
CA LEU A 73 10.75 -7.09 15.67
C LEU A 73 9.62 -8.05 16.03
N THR A 74 8.80 -8.43 15.05
CA THR A 74 7.69 -9.37 15.26
C THR A 74 8.20 -10.73 15.72
N GLY A 75 9.31 -11.22 15.15
CA GLY A 75 9.96 -12.46 15.57
C GLY A 75 10.60 -12.38 16.96
N TRP A 76 11.07 -11.21 17.40
CA TRP A 76 11.55 -11.01 18.77
C TRP A 76 10.39 -11.06 19.78
N ILE A 77 9.29 -10.34 19.49
CA ILE A 77 8.07 -10.35 20.32
C ILE A 77 7.50 -11.76 20.40
N ALA A 78 7.35 -12.43 19.25
CA ALA A 78 6.80 -13.78 19.17
C ALA A 78 7.65 -14.78 19.95
N ARG A 79 8.99 -14.72 19.83
CA ARG A 79 9.90 -15.60 20.59
C ARG A 79 9.85 -15.32 22.10
N HIS A 80 9.78 -14.05 22.51
CA HIS A 80 9.67 -13.68 23.91
C HIS A 80 8.34 -14.17 24.53
N TRP A 81 7.26 -14.08 23.76
CA TRP A 81 5.94 -14.59 24.14
C TRP A 81 5.91 -16.12 24.18
N GLN A 82 6.58 -16.77 23.23
CA GLN A 82 6.64 -18.22 23.16
C GLN A 82 7.45 -18.82 24.32
N GLN A 83 8.55 -18.16 24.72
CA GLN A 83 9.35 -18.54 25.88
C GLN A 83 8.59 -18.38 27.22
N HIS A 84 7.65 -17.44 27.33
CA HIS A 84 6.82 -17.25 28.53
C HIS A 84 5.47 -17.98 28.50
N GLY A 85 4.93 -18.28 27.31
CA GLY A 85 3.58 -18.81 27.12
C GLY A 85 3.50 -20.33 27.01
N GLN A 86 4.53 -21.00 26.48
CA GLN A 86 4.44 -22.44 26.19
C GLN A 86 4.49 -23.32 27.46
N SER A 87 5.07 -22.84 28.56
CA SER A 87 5.05 -23.57 29.85
C SER A 87 3.74 -23.42 30.64
N ARG A 88 2.90 -22.43 30.30
CA ARG A 88 1.62 -22.18 30.99
C ARG A 88 0.42 -22.75 30.23
N LEU A 89 0.45 -22.75 28.89
CA LEU A 89 -0.69 -23.20 28.08
C LEU A 89 -0.88 -24.73 28.09
N HIS A 90 0.19 -25.53 28.12
CA HIS A 90 0.05 -26.99 28.28
C HIS A 90 -0.38 -27.40 29.70
N ALA A 91 -0.14 -26.56 30.71
CA ALA A 91 -0.71 -26.77 32.05
C ALA A 91 -2.21 -26.44 32.08
N LEU A 92 -2.63 -25.37 31.38
CA LEU A 92 -4.03 -24.94 31.28
C LEU A 92 -4.90 -25.87 30.43
N ILE A 93 -4.35 -26.49 29.37
CA ILE A 93 -5.08 -27.46 28.53
C ILE A 93 -5.22 -28.83 29.23
N ARG A 94 -4.27 -29.22 30.08
CA ARG A 94 -4.43 -30.38 30.98
C ARG A 94 -5.51 -30.15 32.03
N TRP A 95 -5.68 -28.91 32.49
CA TRP A 95 -6.73 -28.53 33.45
C TRP A 95 -8.13 -28.41 32.82
N SER A 96 -8.24 -28.20 31.51
CA SER A 96 -9.52 -28.05 30.79
C SER A 96 -9.97 -29.30 30.03
N LEU A 97 -9.39 -30.48 30.36
CA LEU A 97 -9.86 -31.76 29.86
C LEU A 97 -11.30 -32.07 30.36
N PRO A 98 -12.15 -32.69 29.52
CA PRO A 98 -13.58 -32.83 29.76
C PRO A 98 -13.84 -33.79 30.94
N GLY A 99 -14.16 -33.20 32.10
CA GLY A 99 -14.48 -33.93 33.35
C GLY A 99 -13.94 -33.29 34.64
N GLY A 100 -13.09 -32.26 34.56
CA GLY A 100 -12.43 -31.67 35.74
C GLY A 100 -13.13 -30.41 36.30
N ALA A 101 -13.50 -30.45 37.58
CA ALA A 101 -13.78 -29.38 38.56
C ALA A 101 -14.74 -28.22 38.23
N LEU A 102 -14.91 -27.78 36.97
CA LEU A 102 -15.85 -26.72 36.57
C LEU A 102 -17.29 -27.23 36.39
N ALA A 103 -17.49 -28.55 36.35
CA ALA A 103 -18.82 -29.17 36.27
C ALA A 103 -19.56 -29.22 37.63
N ARG A 104 -18.92 -28.80 38.73
CA ARG A 104 -19.59 -28.67 40.03
C ARG A 104 -19.24 -27.32 40.66
N THR A 105 -20.19 -26.39 40.52
CA THR A 105 -20.33 -25.12 41.26
C THR A 105 -19.22 -24.09 41.05
N SER A 106 -19.11 -23.52 39.84
CA SER A 106 -18.40 -22.24 39.71
C SER A 106 -19.31 -21.11 40.22
N PRO A 107 -18.91 -20.38 41.28
CA PRO A 107 -19.76 -19.39 41.93
C PRO A 107 -19.92 -18.17 41.04
N ALA A 108 -21.16 -17.88 40.63
CA ALA A 108 -21.58 -16.66 39.94
C ALA A 108 -21.15 -15.35 40.67
N GLY A 109 -20.66 -15.44 41.91
CA GLY A 109 -20.12 -14.32 42.68
C GLY A 109 -18.84 -13.68 42.11
N SER A 110 -17.98 -14.41 41.41
CA SER A 110 -16.71 -13.85 40.90
C SER A 110 -16.91 -12.90 39.71
N MET A 111 -17.77 -13.28 38.75
CA MET A 111 -18.15 -12.40 37.64
C MET A 111 -18.87 -11.15 38.13
N THR A 112 -19.76 -11.31 39.11
CA THR A 112 -20.51 -10.17 39.67
C THR A 112 -19.55 -9.19 40.34
N LEU A 113 -18.60 -9.67 41.15
CA LEU A 113 -17.58 -8.82 41.78
C LEU A 113 -16.77 -8.00 40.77
N TRP A 114 -16.31 -8.62 39.68
CA TRP A 114 -15.55 -7.91 38.65
C TRP A 114 -16.41 -6.86 37.92
N VAL A 115 -17.67 -7.16 37.65
CA VAL A 115 -18.61 -6.20 37.07
C VAL A 115 -18.86 -5.03 38.01
N THR A 116 -19.04 -5.26 39.32
CA THR A 116 -19.23 -4.15 40.28
C THR A 116 -17.99 -3.28 40.39
N VAL A 117 -16.80 -3.88 40.42
CA VAL A 117 -15.52 -3.13 40.49
C VAL A 117 -15.35 -2.25 39.25
N ILE A 118 -15.61 -2.80 38.05
CA ILE A 118 -15.51 -2.04 36.80
C ILE A 118 -16.55 -0.90 36.78
N LEU A 119 -17.79 -1.17 37.21
CA LEU A 119 -18.85 -0.17 37.21
C LEU A 119 -18.56 0.98 38.19
N VAL A 120 -18.06 0.67 39.39
CA VAL A 120 -17.62 1.68 40.36
C VAL A 120 -16.47 2.52 39.81
N LEU A 121 -15.48 1.89 39.16
CA LEU A 121 -14.35 2.60 38.57
C LEU A 121 -14.81 3.56 37.46
N VAL A 122 -15.71 3.11 36.58
CA VAL A 122 -16.30 3.92 35.50
C VAL A 122 -17.08 5.11 36.05
N VAL A 123 -17.90 4.89 37.09
CA VAL A 123 -18.66 5.98 37.73
C VAL A 123 -17.74 7.01 38.38
N VAL A 124 -16.68 6.57 39.07
CA VAL A 124 -15.71 7.49 39.69
C VAL A 124 -14.93 8.28 38.64
N LEU A 125 -14.57 7.67 37.50
CA LEU A 125 -13.94 8.37 36.39
C LEU A 125 -14.90 9.38 35.75
N ALA A 126 -16.16 9.01 35.56
CA ALA A 126 -17.18 9.87 34.96
C ALA A 126 -17.58 11.07 35.83
N GLN A 127 -17.40 10.99 37.16
CA GLN A 127 -17.63 12.13 38.06
C GLN A 127 -16.44 13.09 38.16
N ARG A 128 -15.30 12.76 37.55
CA ARG A 128 -14.08 13.58 37.58
C ARG A 128 -13.77 14.32 36.26
N GLY A 129 -14.64 14.19 35.26
CA GLY A 129 -14.61 14.97 34.01
C GLY A 129 -15.85 15.85 33.90
#